data_AF-A0A0Q8MR66-F1
#
_entry.id   AF-A0A0Q8MR66-F1
#
_cell.length_a   1.000
_cell.length_b   1.000
_cell.length_c   1.000
_cell.angle_alpha   90.00
_cell.angle_beta   90.00
_cell.angle_gamma   90.00
#
_symmetry.space_group_name_H-M   'P 1'
#
loop_
_entity.id
_entity.type
_entity.pdbx_description
1 polymer ?
#
loop_
_entity_poly.entity_id
_entity_poly.type
_entity_poly.pdbx_seq_one_letter_code
_entity_poly.pdbx_strand_id
1 'polypeptide(L)'
;MTAILYPVAAEATLALSAPRGRAARERQALEIAGEAVAFVTEPLGPAYATRDAALDAYPGQIEDDRPGRTVSLPSEDRILRLVEQVAPRAGRLRAPPPVAPTFTDGHRWPTPGERPATVWRVMISYWRIGAAPVLKVGGPQARHARKRGRDPVDSDTLRAYTRQPLLPVKPQQPLDIGLFERRLPESPHIVVPDE
;
A
#
# COMPACT_ATOMS: atom_id res chain seq x y z
N MET A 1 16.10 -16.71 -23.69
CA MET A 1 15.51 -16.11 -22.48
C MET A 1 14.01 -16.34 -22.53
N THR A 2 13.48 -17.20 -21.66
CA THR A 2 12.04 -17.42 -21.48
C THR A 2 11.46 -16.28 -20.65
N ALA A 3 10.27 -15.79 -21.02
CA ALA A 3 9.58 -14.72 -20.31
C ALA A 3 8.91 -15.28 -19.05
N ILE A 4 8.88 -14.49 -17.97
CA ILE A 4 8.22 -14.86 -16.71
C ILE A 4 6.71 -14.95 -16.94
N LEU A 5 6.11 -16.09 -16.60
CA LEU A 5 4.67 -16.30 -16.68
C LEU A 5 4.04 -15.96 -15.33
N TYR A 6 3.49 -14.75 -15.22
CA TYR A 6 2.89 -14.27 -13.99
C TYR A 6 1.49 -14.85 -13.79
N PRO A 7 1.12 -15.24 -12.55
CA PRO A 7 -0.20 -15.74 -12.26
C PRO A 7 -1.29 -14.70 -12.52
N VAL A 8 -2.47 -15.16 -12.93
CA VAL A 8 -3.68 -14.34 -13.11
C VAL A 8 -4.66 -14.70 -11.99
N ALA A 9 -4.95 -13.75 -11.11
CA ALA A 9 -5.80 -13.98 -9.94
C ALA A 9 -6.48 -12.69 -9.45
N ALA A 10 -7.49 -12.81 -8.58
CA ALA A 10 -8.13 -11.64 -7.99
C ALA A 10 -7.29 -10.99 -6.87
N GLU A 11 -6.49 -11.79 -6.15
CA GLU A 11 -5.76 -11.38 -4.94
C GLU A 11 -4.42 -12.12 -4.81
N ALA A 12 -3.49 -11.54 -4.04
CA ALA A 12 -2.15 -12.07 -3.83
C ALA A 12 -2.11 -13.51 -3.31
N THR A 13 -2.96 -13.87 -2.34
CA THR A 13 -3.00 -15.23 -1.78
C THR A 13 -3.43 -16.25 -2.82
N LEU A 14 -4.45 -15.92 -3.63
CA LEU A 14 -4.93 -16.78 -4.72
C LEU A 14 -3.92 -16.88 -5.85
N ALA A 15 -3.16 -15.82 -6.12
CA ALA A 15 -2.09 -15.84 -7.11
C ALA A 15 -1.02 -16.90 -6.80
N LEU A 16 -0.77 -17.17 -5.51
CA LEU A 16 0.15 -18.24 -5.10
C LEU A 16 -0.52 -19.63 -5.06
N SER A 17 -1.72 -19.74 -4.49
CA SER A 17 -2.32 -21.05 -4.20
C SER A 17 -3.13 -21.64 -5.35
N ALA A 18 -3.90 -20.81 -6.06
CA ALA A 18 -4.87 -21.25 -7.07
C ALA A 18 -5.10 -20.17 -8.15
N PRO A 19 -4.09 -19.85 -8.97
CA PRO A 19 -4.25 -18.89 -10.05
C PRO A 19 -5.17 -19.44 -11.15
N ARG A 20 -5.94 -18.58 -11.81
CA ARG A 20 -6.80 -18.97 -12.95
C ARG A 20 -5.99 -19.39 -14.17
N GLY A 21 -4.75 -18.93 -14.26
CA GLY A 21 -3.80 -19.25 -15.31
C GLY A 21 -2.52 -18.43 -15.12
N ARG A 22 -1.59 -18.52 -16.07
CA ARG A 22 -0.38 -17.68 -16.09
C ARG A 22 -0.22 -17.00 -17.44
N ALA A 23 0.32 -15.79 -17.44
CA ALA A 23 0.48 -14.96 -18.63
C ALA A 23 1.76 -14.13 -18.57
N ALA A 24 2.46 -14.02 -19.71
CA ALA A 24 3.60 -13.12 -19.85
C ALA A 24 3.17 -11.68 -20.14
N ARG A 25 2.01 -11.49 -20.78
CA ARG A 25 1.53 -10.19 -21.28
C ARG A 25 0.10 -9.92 -20.85
N GLU A 26 -0.24 -8.65 -20.79
CA GLU A 26 -1.57 -8.16 -20.41
C GLU A 26 -2.68 -8.77 -21.29
N ARG A 27 -2.48 -8.82 -22.60
CA ARG A 27 -3.46 -9.42 -23.54
C ARG A 27 -3.81 -10.87 -23.18
N GLN A 28 -2.79 -11.69 -22.90
CA GLN A 28 -2.99 -13.09 -22.51
C GLN A 28 -3.69 -13.19 -21.15
N ALA A 29 -3.33 -12.30 -20.21
CA ALA A 29 -3.96 -12.24 -18.91
C ALA A 29 -5.44 -11.84 -19.01
N LEU A 30 -5.78 -10.91 -19.91
CA LEU A 30 -7.16 -10.51 -20.21
C LEU A 30 -7.95 -11.67 -20.83
N GLU A 31 -7.36 -12.41 -21.78
CA GLU A 31 -7.96 -13.60 -22.39
C GLU A 31 -8.25 -14.69 -21.33
N ILE A 32 -7.35 -14.90 -20.37
CA ILE A 32 -7.55 -15.85 -19.24
C ILE A 32 -8.58 -15.34 -18.23
N ALA A 33 -8.55 -14.04 -17.91
CA ALA A 33 -9.40 -13.47 -16.87
C ALA A 33 -10.85 -13.28 -17.34
N GLY A 34 -11.06 -13.02 -18.63
CA GLY A 34 -12.35 -12.59 -19.19
C GLY A 34 -12.75 -11.15 -18.82
N GLU A 35 -11.88 -10.45 -18.10
CA GLU A 35 -12.10 -9.11 -17.55
C GLU A 35 -10.81 -8.29 -17.62
N ALA A 36 -10.90 -6.98 -17.35
CA ALA A 36 -9.74 -6.11 -17.24
C ALA A 36 -8.79 -6.60 -16.13
N VAL A 37 -7.50 -6.54 -16.42
CA VAL A 37 -6.42 -6.96 -15.53
C VAL A 37 -5.40 -5.84 -15.36
N ALA A 38 -4.71 -5.80 -14.21
CA ALA A 38 -3.57 -4.92 -14.01
C ALA A 38 -2.38 -5.69 -13.45
N PHE A 39 -1.16 -5.33 -13.86
CA PHE A 39 0.05 -5.90 -13.26
C PHE A 39 0.35 -5.23 -11.94
N VAL A 40 0.40 -6.00 -10.85
CA VAL A 40 0.63 -5.47 -9.50
C VAL A 40 1.69 -6.28 -8.76
N THR A 41 2.32 -5.64 -7.77
CA THR A 41 3.15 -6.31 -6.79
C THR A 41 2.62 -6.01 -5.39
N GLU A 42 2.15 -7.03 -4.69
CA GLU A 42 1.49 -6.90 -3.39
C GLU A 42 2.19 -7.73 -2.31
N PRO A 43 2.12 -7.32 -1.03
CA PRO A 43 2.68 -8.11 0.07
C PRO A 43 1.90 -9.41 0.27
N LEU A 44 2.62 -10.50 0.49
CA LEU A 44 2.08 -11.82 0.74
C LEU A 44 2.43 -12.27 2.17
N GLY A 45 1.41 -12.46 2.99
CA GLY A 45 1.57 -12.92 4.38
C GLY A 45 2.11 -11.86 5.35
N PRO A 46 2.62 -12.30 6.52
CA PRO A 46 3.05 -11.40 7.59
C PRO A 46 4.37 -10.69 7.29
N ALA A 47 4.72 -9.72 8.13
CA ALA A 47 6.06 -9.15 8.18
C ALA A 47 6.95 -10.03 9.06
N TYR A 48 8.19 -10.25 8.64
CA TYR A 48 9.17 -11.05 9.37
C TYR A 48 10.24 -10.15 9.99
N ALA A 49 10.70 -10.50 11.18
CA ALA A 49 11.77 -9.77 11.86
C ALA A 49 13.14 -9.98 11.19
N THR A 50 13.36 -11.16 10.62
CA THR A 50 14.63 -11.53 9.97
C THR A 50 14.40 -12.03 8.56
N ARG A 51 15.44 -11.91 7.72
CA ARG A 51 15.45 -12.42 6.35
C ARG A 51 15.23 -13.93 6.34
N ASP A 52 15.95 -14.63 7.20
CA ASP A 52 15.94 -16.09 7.30
C ASP A 52 14.57 -16.63 7.67
N ALA A 53 13.86 -15.98 8.60
CA ALA A 53 12.49 -16.37 8.95
C ALA A 53 11.52 -16.23 7.78
N ALA A 54 11.71 -15.22 6.91
CA ALA A 54 10.90 -15.06 5.71
C ALA A 54 11.22 -16.12 4.65
N LEU A 55 12.49 -16.48 4.49
CA LEU A 55 12.93 -17.54 3.55
C LEU A 55 12.45 -18.92 4.00
N ASP A 56 12.53 -19.21 5.30
CA ASP A 56 12.08 -20.48 5.88
C ASP A 56 10.56 -20.66 5.78
N ALA A 57 9.79 -19.57 5.72
CA ALA A 57 8.34 -19.61 5.51
C ALA A 57 7.94 -19.94 4.06
N TYR A 58 8.84 -19.74 3.09
CA TYR A 58 8.60 -19.98 1.65
C TYR A 58 9.74 -20.80 1.03
N PRO A 59 10.00 -22.02 1.54
CA PRO A 59 11.16 -22.80 1.13
C PRO A 59 11.08 -23.17 -0.35
N GLY A 60 12.16 -22.88 -1.08
CA GLY A 60 12.25 -23.22 -2.50
C GLY A 60 11.36 -22.38 -3.43
N GLN A 61 10.69 -21.34 -2.92
CA GLN A 61 9.84 -20.44 -3.73
C GLN A 61 10.42 -19.04 -3.89
N ILE A 62 11.48 -18.72 -3.15
CA ILE A 62 12.22 -17.47 -3.21
C ILE A 62 13.70 -17.83 -3.42
N GLU A 63 14.44 -16.99 -4.14
CA GLU A 63 15.89 -17.14 -4.24
C GLU A 63 16.53 -17.08 -2.84
N ASP A 64 17.32 -18.11 -2.54
CA ASP A 64 18.03 -18.27 -1.28
C ASP A 64 19.51 -18.38 -1.58
N ASP A 65 20.31 -17.50 -0.99
CA ASP A 65 21.77 -17.44 -1.12
C ASP A 65 22.49 -17.93 0.15
N ARG A 66 21.74 -18.43 1.14
CA ARG A 66 22.33 -18.93 2.38
C ARG A 66 23.24 -20.13 2.11
N PRO A 67 24.43 -20.20 2.77
CA PRO A 67 25.33 -21.34 2.64
C PRO A 67 24.64 -22.66 2.98
N GLY A 68 24.74 -23.66 2.10
CA GLY A 68 24.13 -24.99 2.29
C GLY A 68 22.62 -25.06 2.04
N ARG A 69 21.96 -23.95 1.69
CA ARG A 69 20.55 -23.90 1.30
C ARG A 69 20.32 -23.06 0.03
N THR A 70 21.34 -22.98 -0.82
CA THR A 70 21.28 -22.13 -2.01
C THR A 70 20.19 -22.64 -2.96
N VAL A 71 19.19 -21.80 -3.23
CA VAL A 71 18.12 -22.03 -4.19
C VAL A 71 18.17 -20.92 -5.23
N SER A 72 18.44 -21.29 -6.48
CA SER A 72 18.31 -20.39 -7.62
C SER A 72 17.13 -20.87 -8.46
N LEU A 73 16.12 -20.03 -8.60
CA LEU A 73 14.94 -20.36 -9.39
C LEU A 73 15.17 -20.10 -10.88
N PRO A 74 14.57 -20.92 -11.77
CA PRO A 74 14.50 -20.59 -13.17
C PRO A 74 13.76 -19.25 -13.33
N SER A 75 14.12 -18.47 -14.34
CA SER A 75 13.58 -17.11 -14.53
C SER A 75 12.05 -17.09 -14.53
N GLU A 76 11.42 -18.11 -15.10
CA GLU A 76 9.95 -18.25 -15.19
C GLU A 76 9.21 -18.37 -13.85
N ASP A 77 9.88 -18.79 -12.78
CA ASP A 77 9.27 -18.99 -11.46
C ASP A 77 9.62 -17.88 -10.45
N ARG A 78 10.31 -16.82 -10.88
CA ARG A 78 10.68 -15.67 -10.03
C ARG A 78 9.52 -14.69 -9.83
N ILE A 79 8.37 -15.20 -9.38
CA ILE A 79 7.17 -14.41 -9.10
C ILE A 79 7.15 -13.84 -7.67
N LEU A 80 7.86 -14.50 -6.74
CA LEU A 80 8.05 -14.02 -5.39
C LEU A 80 9.39 -13.32 -5.25
N ARG A 81 9.41 -12.23 -4.48
CA ARG A 81 10.63 -11.54 -4.07
C ARG A 81 10.58 -11.18 -2.60
N LEU A 82 11.73 -11.21 -1.96
CA LEU A 82 11.89 -10.76 -0.59
C LEU A 82 12.42 -9.34 -0.57
N VAL A 83 11.76 -8.45 0.19
CA VAL A 83 12.11 -7.02 0.27
C VAL A 83 12.24 -6.60 1.72
N GLU A 84 13.32 -5.90 2.04
CA GLU A 84 13.48 -5.21 3.31
C GLU A 84 12.72 -3.87 3.26
N GLN A 85 11.85 -3.63 4.25
CA GLN A 85 11.04 -2.42 4.36
C GLN A 85 11.21 -1.78 5.73
N VAL A 86 11.05 -0.47 5.81
CA VAL A 86 10.99 0.23 7.10
C VAL A 86 9.78 -0.26 7.89
N ALA A 87 10.00 -0.64 9.14
CA ALA A 87 8.95 -1.10 10.03
C ALA A 87 7.93 0.04 10.25
N PRO A 88 6.62 -0.24 10.17
CA PRO A 88 5.61 0.78 10.48
C PRO A 88 5.69 1.15 11.96
N ARG A 89 5.83 2.45 12.26
CA ARG A 89 5.80 2.97 13.63
C ARG A 89 4.40 3.49 13.93
N ALA A 90 3.73 2.94 14.94
CA ALA A 90 2.33 3.23 15.26
C ALA A 90 1.37 3.05 14.07
N GLY A 91 1.57 1.99 13.28
CA GLY A 91 0.72 1.65 12.13
C GLY A 91 0.91 2.52 10.88
N ARG A 92 1.87 3.46 10.88
CA ARG A 92 2.18 4.30 9.72
C ARG A 92 3.60 4.05 9.22
N LEU A 93 3.74 3.83 7.92
CA LEU A 93 5.03 3.90 7.23
C LEU A 93 5.50 5.36 7.25
N ARG A 94 6.48 5.66 8.11
CA ARG A 94 7.09 6.98 8.17
C ARG A 94 8.47 6.87 7.54
N ALA A 95 8.58 7.35 6.31
CA ALA A 95 9.90 7.55 5.71
C ALA A 95 10.70 8.49 6.62
N PRO A 96 12.01 8.24 6.81
CA PRO A 96 12.85 9.18 7.52
C PRO A 96 12.77 10.55 6.83
N PRO A 97 12.77 11.66 7.60
CA PRO A 97 12.71 12.99 7.02
C PRO A 97 13.93 13.22 6.11
N PRO A 98 13.77 13.96 5.00
CA PRO A 98 14.91 14.33 4.18
C PRO A 98 15.92 15.12 5.01
N VAL A 99 17.19 14.78 4.87
CA VAL A 99 18.29 15.44 5.58
C VAL A 99 18.74 16.65 4.76
N ALA A 100 18.77 17.83 5.38
CA ALA A 100 19.29 19.05 4.76
C ALA A 100 20.81 19.17 4.98
N PRO A 101 21.57 19.73 4.01
CA PRO A 101 22.99 20.01 4.19
C PRO A 101 23.17 21.17 5.18
N THR A 102 24.06 21.02 6.16
CA THR A 102 24.26 22.00 7.24
C THR A 102 25.61 22.71 7.22
N PHE A 103 26.57 22.26 6.40
CA PHE A 103 27.95 22.83 6.30
C PHE A 103 28.51 23.28 7.67
N THR A 104 28.72 22.31 8.55
CA THR A 104 29.20 22.53 9.93
C THR A 104 30.53 21.80 10.10
N ASP A 105 31.54 22.46 10.68
CA ASP A 105 32.87 21.88 10.94
C ASP A 105 33.56 21.24 9.71
N GLY A 106 33.38 21.84 8.53
CA GLY A 106 33.94 21.31 7.28
C GLY A 106 33.15 20.12 6.68
N HIS A 107 32.08 19.67 7.33
CA HIS A 107 31.20 18.61 6.84
C HIS A 107 29.90 19.16 6.26
N ARG A 108 29.60 18.81 5.01
CA ARG A 108 28.39 19.24 4.30
C ARG A 108 27.12 18.56 4.83
N TRP A 109 27.22 17.31 5.24
CA TRP A 109 26.11 16.49 5.69
C TRP A 109 26.20 16.26 7.19
N PRO A 110 25.09 16.37 7.93
CA PRO A 110 25.08 16.02 9.34
C PRO A 110 25.31 14.52 9.51
N THR A 111 25.83 14.14 10.67
CA THR A 111 25.97 12.73 11.05
C THR A 111 24.62 12.02 10.92
N PRO A 112 24.53 10.88 10.21
CA PRO A 112 23.29 10.14 10.08
C PRO A 112 22.70 9.79 11.45
N GLY A 113 21.39 9.95 11.59
CA GLY A 113 20.68 9.51 12.78
C GLY A 113 20.61 7.98 12.90
N GLU A 114 19.93 7.51 13.95
CA GLU A 114 19.68 6.08 14.16
C GLU A 114 18.98 5.44 12.96
N ARG A 115 19.44 4.24 12.57
CA ARG A 115 18.83 3.50 11.46
C ARG A 115 17.40 3.12 11.85
N PRO A 116 16.42 3.30 10.94
CA PRO A 116 15.06 2.89 11.23
C PRO A 116 15.00 1.37 11.40
N ALA A 117 14.17 0.90 12.31
CA ALA A 117 13.84 -0.52 12.39
C ALA A 117 13.28 -0.99 11.05
N THR A 118 13.69 -2.18 10.61
CA THR A 118 13.25 -2.78 9.35
C THR A 118 12.52 -4.09 9.60
N VAL A 119 11.72 -4.49 8.63
CA VAL A 119 11.02 -5.78 8.56
C VAL A 119 11.17 -6.34 7.16
N TRP A 120 11.12 -7.66 7.06
CA TRP A 120 11.18 -8.39 5.81
C TRP A 120 9.77 -8.74 5.33
N ARG A 121 9.47 -8.43 4.06
CA ARG A 121 8.17 -8.68 3.42
C ARG A 121 8.36 -9.50 2.17
N VAL A 122 7.61 -10.59 2.06
CA VAL A 122 7.47 -11.33 0.81
C VAL A 122 6.49 -10.59 -0.07
N MET A 123 6.85 -10.37 -1.33
CA MET A 123 6.05 -9.67 -2.31
C MET A 123 5.80 -10.61 -3.49
N ILE A 124 4.57 -10.65 -4.00
CA ILE A 124 4.20 -11.42 -5.19
C ILE A 124 3.83 -10.48 -6.33
N SER A 125 4.37 -10.74 -7.52
CA SER A 125 3.99 -10.05 -8.75
C SER A 125 2.98 -10.89 -9.55
N TYR A 126 1.85 -10.31 -9.92
CA TYR A 126 0.77 -11.04 -10.61
C TYR A 126 -0.15 -10.11 -11.43
N TRP A 127 -0.94 -10.70 -12.32
CA TRP A 127 -2.04 -10.02 -13.02
C TRP A 127 -3.30 -10.05 -12.16
N ARG A 128 -3.69 -8.90 -11.62
CA ARG A 128 -4.87 -8.74 -10.79
C ARG A 128 -6.13 -8.53 -11.62
N ILE A 129 -7.11 -9.41 -11.46
CA ILE A 129 -8.42 -9.33 -12.10
C ILE A 129 -9.26 -8.22 -11.47
N GLY A 130 -9.97 -7.45 -12.29
CA GLY A 130 -10.91 -6.42 -11.85
C GLY A 130 -10.26 -5.10 -11.44
N ALA A 131 -8.94 -4.96 -11.62
CA ALA A 131 -8.23 -3.73 -11.33
C ALA A 131 -8.46 -2.71 -12.46
N ALA A 132 -9.37 -1.76 -12.23
CA ALA A 132 -9.22 -0.43 -12.84
C ALA A 132 -7.84 0.14 -12.45
N PRO A 133 -7.21 1.01 -13.26
CA PRO A 133 -5.90 1.55 -12.97
C PRO A 133 -5.87 2.06 -11.52
N VAL A 134 -5.00 1.47 -10.70
CA VAL A 134 -4.83 1.87 -9.31
C VAL A 134 -4.33 3.31 -9.31
N LEU A 135 -5.24 4.27 -9.18
CA LEU A 135 -4.86 5.62 -8.81
C LEU A 135 -4.18 5.52 -7.46
N LYS A 136 -2.89 5.86 -7.42
CA LYS A 136 -2.05 5.82 -6.21
C LYS A 136 -2.83 6.39 -5.02
N VAL A 137 -2.77 5.73 -3.87
CA VAL A 137 -3.26 6.29 -2.61
C VAL A 137 -2.59 7.66 -2.41
N GLY A 138 -3.39 8.74 -2.41
CA GLY A 138 -2.89 10.13 -2.44
C GLY A 138 -3.04 10.85 -3.79
N GLY A 139 -3.59 10.20 -4.81
CA GLY A 139 -3.97 10.83 -6.07
C GLY A 139 -5.09 11.87 -5.89
N PRO A 140 -5.25 12.81 -6.84
CA PRO A 140 -6.27 13.84 -6.77
C PRO A 140 -7.66 13.19 -6.70
N GLN A 141 -8.43 13.49 -5.64
CA GLN A 141 -9.82 13.06 -5.56
C GLN A 141 -10.65 13.72 -6.69
N ALA A 142 -11.71 13.05 -7.15
CA ALA A 142 -12.56 13.50 -8.24
C ALA A 142 -13.03 14.97 -8.13
N ARG A 143 -13.32 15.45 -6.91
CA ARG A 143 -13.70 16.86 -6.66
C ARG A 143 -12.54 17.83 -6.87
N HIS A 144 -11.32 17.46 -6.49
CA HIS A 144 -10.13 18.27 -6.73
C HIS A 144 -9.74 18.28 -8.21
N ALA A 145 -9.88 17.14 -8.90
CA ALA A 145 -9.71 17.06 -10.36
C ALA A 145 -10.71 17.97 -11.10
N ARG A 146 -11.99 17.97 -10.71
CA ARG A 146 -13.03 18.86 -11.26
C ARG A 146 -12.77 20.35 -10.98
N LYS A 147 -12.20 20.69 -9.82
CA LYS A 147 -11.97 22.09 -9.42
C LYS A 147 -10.67 22.69 -9.97
N ARG A 148 -9.66 21.86 -10.28
CA ARG A 148 -8.35 22.29 -10.84
C ARG A 148 -8.18 22.03 -12.34
N GLY A 149 -8.87 21.05 -12.91
CA GLY A 149 -8.66 20.62 -14.30
C GLY A 149 -9.62 21.27 -15.28
N ARG A 150 -9.08 22.08 -16.19
CA ARG A 150 -9.70 22.49 -17.46
C ARG A 150 -9.50 21.42 -18.55
N ASP A 151 -8.91 20.28 -18.20
CA ASP A 151 -8.50 19.23 -19.12
C ASP A 151 -9.50 18.07 -19.14
N PRO A 152 -9.73 17.45 -20.30
CA PRO A 152 -10.61 16.29 -20.43
C PRO A 152 -10.07 15.11 -19.61
N VAL A 153 -10.90 14.62 -18.69
CA VAL A 153 -10.60 13.44 -17.88
C VAL A 153 -10.91 12.19 -18.70
N ASP A 154 -9.93 11.30 -18.83
CA ASP A 154 -10.07 10.03 -19.54
C ASP A 154 -11.13 9.10 -18.90
N SER A 155 -11.79 8.30 -19.73
CA SER A 155 -12.92 7.44 -19.35
C SER A 155 -12.56 6.37 -18.31
N ASP A 156 -11.34 5.83 -18.38
CA ASP A 156 -10.86 4.85 -17.41
C ASP A 156 -10.54 5.51 -16.06
N THR A 157 -10.08 6.76 -16.10
CA THR A 157 -9.88 7.59 -14.89
C THR A 157 -11.23 7.91 -14.22
N LEU A 158 -12.28 8.16 -15.00
CA LEU A 158 -13.63 8.37 -14.46
C LEU A 158 -14.19 7.10 -13.81
N ARG A 159 -13.98 5.93 -14.40
CA ARG A 159 -14.37 4.64 -13.81
C ARG A 159 -13.60 4.32 -12.53
N ALA A 160 -12.33 4.72 -12.45
CA ALA A 160 -11.55 4.59 -11.22
C ALA A 160 -12.12 5.47 -10.10
N TYR A 161 -12.56 6.69 -10.40
CA TYR A 161 -13.16 7.59 -9.41
C TYR A 161 -14.50 7.09 -8.84
N THR A 162 -15.34 6.42 -9.63
CA THR A 162 -16.65 5.93 -9.15
C THR A 162 -16.52 4.75 -8.19
N ARG A 163 -15.40 4.02 -8.23
CA ARG A 163 -15.13 2.87 -7.37
C ARG A 163 -14.30 3.22 -6.13
N GLN A 164 -13.81 4.46 -6.02
CA GLN A 164 -13.03 4.89 -4.88
C GLN A 164 -13.94 5.09 -3.65
N PRO A 165 -13.64 4.50 -2.47
CA PRO A 165 -14.38 4.79 -1.25
C PRO A 165 -14.24 6.29 -0.92
N LEU A 166 -15.34 6.92 -0.53
CA LEU A 166 -15.36 8.34 -0.19
C LEU A 166 -14.46 8.59 1.04
N LEU A 167 -13.30 9.19 0.80
CA LEU A 167 -12.41 9.61 1.87
C LEU A 167 -12.70 11.06 2.26
N PRO A 168 -12.72 11.38 3.56
CA PRO A 168 -12.88 12.75 4.01
C PRO A 168 -11.73 13.62 3.45
N VAL A 169 -12.08 14.68 2.74
CA VAL A 169 -11.12 15.58 2.05
C VAL A 169 -10.24 16.35 3.05
N LYS A 170 -10.77 16.53 4.26
CA LYS A 170 -10.10 17.12 5.42
C LYS A 170 -10.50 16.30 6.64
N PRO A 171 -9.68 16.24 7.70
CA PRO A 171 -10.17 15.81 9.01
C PRO A 171 -11.45 16.60 9.29
N GLN A 172 -12.53 15.92 9.70
CA GLN A 172 -13.70 16.63 10.19
C GLN A 172 -13.22 17.60 11.26
N GLN A 173 -13.53 18.89 11.09
CA GLN A 173 -13.35 19.81 12.20
C GLN A 173 -14.14 19.23 13.37
N PRO A 174 -13.56 19.20 14.59
CA PRO A 174 -14.39 18.98 15.76
C PRO A 174 -15.51 20.02 15.65
N LEU A 175 -16.74 19.55 15.60
CA LEU A 175 -17.86 20.45 15.79
C LEU A 175 -17.67 20.99 17.20
N ASP A 176 -17.68 22.32 17.36
CA ASP A 176 -17.91 22.96 18.65
C ASP A 176 -19.37 22.69 19.05
N ILE A 177 -19.73 21.41 19.19
CA ILE A 177 -20.83 21.00 20.03
C ILE A 177 -20.31 21.23 21.44
N GLY A 178 -20.30 22.51 21.84
CA GLY A 178 -20.23 22.89 23.23
C GLY A 178 -21.27 22.04 23.94
N LEU A 179 -20.82 21.32 24.98
CA LEU A 179 -21.68 20.70 25.97
C LEU A 179 -22.79 21.69 26.36
N PHE A 180 -23.97 21.58 25.76
CA PHE A 180 -25.17 22.26 26.24
C PHE A 180 -25.84 21.46 27.35
N GLU A 181 -25.08 20.65 28.09
CA GLU A 181 -25.51 20.16 29.39
C GLU A 181 -25.05 21.15 30.45
N ARG A 182 -25.69 22.33 30.49
CA ARG A 182 -25.73 23.08 31.74
C ARG A 182 -26.60 22.25 32.68
N ARG A 183 -26.00 21.42 33.54
CA ARG A 183 -26.77 20.71 34.57
C ARG A 183 -27.48 21.75 35.41
N LEU A 184 -28.81 21.82 35.26
CA LEU A 184 -29.65 22.61 36.14
C LEU A 184 -29.42 22.13 37.57
N PRO A 185 -29.33 23.04 38.56
CA PRO A 185 -29.22 22.61 39.94
C PRO A 185 -30.44 21.76 40.31
N GLU A 186 -30.24 20.62 40.98
CA GLU A 186 -31.31 19.68 41.40
C GLU A 186 -32.28 20.27 42.46
N SER A 187 -32.20 21.59 42.70
CA SER A 187 -32.96 22.32 43.69
C SER A 187 -34.21 22.94 43.07
N PRO A 188 -35.44 22.48 43.40
CA PRO A 188 -36.67 22.88 42.72
C PRO A 188 -37.11 24.34 42.94
N HIS A 189 -36.35 25.13 43.72
CA HIS A 189 -36.67 26.53 44.04
C HIS A 189 -35.84 27.55 43.25
N ILE A 190 -34.91 27.10 42.40
CA ILE A 190 -34.08 27.99 41.57
C ILE A 190 -34.71 28.11 40.19
N VAL A 191 -35.23 29.29 39.85
CA VAL A 191 -35.71 29.61 38.51
C VAL A 191 -34.59 30.27 37.73
N VAL A 192 -34.15 29.64 36.64
CA VAL A 192 -33.18 30.21 35.70
C VAL A 192 -33.98 30.93 34.61
N PRO A 193 -33.79 32.24 34.40
CA PRO A 193 -34.40 32.93 33.28
C PRO A 193 -33.73 32.50 31.96
N ASP A 194 -34.54 32.22 30.94
CA ASP A 194 -34.09 31.97 29.57
C ASP A 194 -33.66 33.29 28.93
N GLU A 195 -32.48 33.29 28.28
CA GLU A 195 -32.08 34.30 27.27
C GLU A 195 -32.42 33.79 25.87
#